data_AF-A0A258CPA6-F1
#
_entry.id   AF-A0A258CPA6-F1
#
_cell.length_a   1.000
_cell.length_b   1.000
_cell.length_c   1.000
_cell.angle_alpha   90.00
_cell.angle_beta   90.00
_cell.angle_gamma   90.00
#
_symmetry.space_group_name_H-M   'P 1'
#
loop_
_entity.id
_entity.type
_entity.pdbx_description
1 polymer ?
#
loop_
_entity_poly.entity_id
_entity_poly.type
_entity_poly.pdbx_seq_one_letter_code
_entity_poly.pdbx_strand_id
1 'polypeptide(L)'
;MAAAYEVKPGDLVVDIGSNDGTWLKQWAFSGARVLGVEAAGNVAKLAQEAGVSTWHRFFNAACCADIRAEHGPAKIITAAGVFFHLEELHSVVEGIASLLDQDGVFVVQAIYLGGMVENTAFDQVYHEHLCYYTLKSLSALLERHGLEVFEASLVDIHGGSIEAHVTRKGVRPVGDSVRAMQAQEIAKGFGEIETYRHFANNVLDLRTRLVALLEGYRNAGKSVWAYGAPAKGATLLNSFGIGPDLVQKAVEKNPMKVGLAIPGVRIPIEAEEGARPDAYLVLAWNFISEFLLKEKAYLAGGGELIVP
;
A
#
# COMPACT_ATOMS: atom_id res chain seq x y z
N MET A 1 2.55 8.52 17.66
CA MET A 1 4.01 8.34 17.49
C MET A 1 4.84 9.29 18.35
N ALA A 2 4.72 10.63 18.19
CA ALA A 2 5.54 11.59 18.95
C ALA A 2 5.58 11.32 20.47
N ALA A 3 4.41 11.19 21.11
CA ALA A 3 4.33 10.85 22.53
C ALA A 3 4.78 9.42 22.84
N ALA A 4 4.39 8.44 22.01
CA ALA A 4 4.70 7.02 22.22
C ALA A 4 6.21 6.71 22.20
N TYR A 5 7.00 7.49 21.45
CA TYR A 5 8.44 7.30 21.32
C TYR A 5 9.25 8.49 21.86
N GLU A 6 8.63 9.31 22.71
CA GLU A 6 9.27 10.42 23.42
C GLU A 6 10.08 11.34 22.50
N VAL A 7 9.51 11.67 21.33
CA VAL A 7 10.15 12.58 20.35
C VAL A 7 10.22 13.98 20.95
N LYS A 8 11.43 14.54 20.98
CA LYS A 8 11.74 15.85 21.55
C LYS A 8 11.87 16.91 20.45
N PRO A 9 11.68 18.20 20.79
CA PRO A 9 11.99 19.28 19.85
C PRO A 9 13.43 19.19 19.35
N GLY A 10 13.60 19.30 18.03
CA GLY A 10 14.90 19.17 17.36
C GLY A 10 15.29 17.75 16.93
N ASP A 11 14.61 16.71 17.43
CA ASP A 11 14.77 15.34 16.93
C ASP A 11 14.43 15.27 15.44
N LEU A 12 15.11 14.38 14.70
CA LEU A 12 14.91 14.21 13.27
C LEU A 12 13.90 13.09 12.99
N VAL A 13 12.90 13.40 12.16
CA VAL A 13 11.96 12.45 11.57
C VAL A 13 12.21 12.37 10.07
N VAL A 14 12.45 11.16 9.57
CA VAL A 14 12.70 10.88 8.15
C VAL A 14 11.59 10.00 7.59
N ASP A 15 11.04 10.34 6.44
CA ASP A 15 10.01 9.53 5.77
C ASP A 15 10.49 9.09 4.37
N ILE A 16 10.49 7.79 4.13
CA ILE A 16 10.91 7.13 2.89
C ILE A 16 9.70 7.09 1.97
N GLY A 17 9.83 7.60 0.74
CA GLY A 17 8.70 7.69 -0.19
C GLY A 17 7.64 8.68 0.30
N SER A 18 8.10 9.83 0.82
CA SER A 18 7.25 10.79 1.55
C SER A 18 6.16 11.45 0.72
N ASN A 19 6.13 11.23 -0.60
CA ASN A 19 5.15 11.76 -1.52
C ASN A 19 5.03 13.30 -1.40
N ASP A 20 3.81 13.83 -1.35
CA ASP A 20 3.49 15.26 -1.20
C ASP A 20 3.75 15.84 0.20
N GLY A 21 4.35 15.05 1.10
CA GLY A 21 4.73 15.44 2.45
C GLY A 21 3.56 15.55 3.43
N THR A 22 2.35 15.11 3.06
CA THR A 22 1.14 15.20 3.91
C THR A 22 1.35 14.58 5.30
N TRP A 23 2.02 13.42 5.36
CA TRP A 23 2.33 12.77 6.64
C TRP A 23 3.35 13.56 7.45
N LEU A 24 4.44 14.02 6.83
CA LEU A 24 5.49 14.80 7.51
C LEU A 24 4.96 16.14 8.06
N LYS A 25 4.01 16.80 7.38
CA LYS A 25 3.37 18.03 7.90
C LYS A 25 2.72 17.83 9.27
N GLN A 26 2.26 16.62 9.56
CA GLN A 26 1.64 16.33 10.85
C GLN A 26 2.63 16.48 12.00
N TRP A 27 3.94 16.43 11.78
CA TRP A 27 4.94 16.58 12.85
C TRP A 27 5.15 18.02 13.33
N ALA A 28 4.54 19.02 12.69
CA ALA A 28 4.70 20.43 13.04
C ALA A 28 4.40 20.73 14.53
N PHE A 29 3.47 20.01 15.16
CA PHE A 29 3.12 20.23 16.57
C PHE A 29 4.19 19.75 17.57
N SER A 30 5.12 18.90 17.14
CA SER A 30 6.12 18.27 18.02
C SER A 30 7.41 19.07 18.17
N GLY A 31 7.64 20.06 17.29
CA GLY A 31 8.92 20.76 17.18
C GLY A 31 10.06 19.89 16.61
N ALA A 32 9.77 18.69 16.10
CA ALA A 32 10.73 17.85 15.40
C ALA A 32 11.13 18.47 14.06
N ARG A 33 12.36 18.19 13.63
CA ARG A 33 12.82 18.43 12.26
C ARG A 33 12.31 17.30 11.38
N VAL A 34 11.87 17.63 10.18
CA VAL A 34 11.35 16.64 9.21
C VAL A 34 12.18 16.63 7.94
N LEU A 35 12.36 15.45 7.36
CA LEU A 35 12.96 15.27 6.04
C LEU A 35 12.25 14.15 5.26
N GLY A 36 11.70 14.48 4.11
CA GLY A 36 11.21 13.50 3.15
C GLY A 36 12.29 13.07 2.17
N VAL A 37 12.25 11.81 1.73
CA VAL A 37 13.02 11.33 0.58
C VAL A 37 12.05 10.76 -0.45
N GLU A 38 11.95 11.43 -1.60
CA GLU A 38 10.98 11.13 -2.66
C GLU A 38 11.68 11.05 -4.01
N ALA A 39 11.47 9.98 -4.77
CA ALA A 39 12.14 9.75 -6.05
C ALA A 39 11.38 10.37 -7.24
N ALA A 40 10.09 10.65 -7.10
CA ALA A 40 9.28 11.31 -8.12
C ALA A 40 9.44 12.84 -8.02
N GLY A 41 10.25 13.42 -8.91
CA GLY A 41 10.59 14.85 -8.85
C GLY A 41 9.40 15.81 -8.93
N ASN A 42 8.35 15.47 -9.67
CA ASN A 42 7.11 16.25 -9.70
C ASN A 42 6.37 16.24 -8.35
N VAL A 43 6.41 15.12 -7.61
CA VAL A 43 5.76 14.96 -6.31
C VAL A 43 6.61 15.57 -5.19
N ALA A 44 7.93 15.36 -5.21
CA ALA A 44 8.86 16.00 -4.28
C ALA A 44 8.73 17.53 -4.31
N LYS A 45 8.50 18.09 -5.50
CA LYS A 45 8.26 19.53 -5.68
C LYS A 45 6.99 20.00 -4.95
N LEU A 46 5.89 19.23 -4.99
CA LEU A 46 4.66 19.56 -4.26
C LEU A 46 4.89 19.63 -2.74
N ALA A 47 5.68 18.69 -2.21
CA ALA A 47 6.04 18.69 -0.78
C ALA A 47 6.85 19.95 -0.41
N GLN A 48 7.84 20.29 -1.23
CA GLN A 48 8.68 21.49 -1.04
C GLN A 48 7.87 22.79 -1.13
N GLU A 49 7.00 22.92 -2.15
CA GLU A 49 6.09 24.06 -2.31
C GLU A 49 5.13 24.21 -1.12
N ALA A 50 4.79 23.09 -0.46
CA ALA A 50 3.98 23.08 0.74
C ALA A 50 4.78 23.18 2.05
N GLY A 51 6.06 23.56 1.98
CA GLY A 51 6.92 23.85 3.13
C GLY A 51 7.53 22.63 3.82
N VAL A 52 7.52 21.45 3.19
CA VAL A 52 8.13 20.23 3.73
C VAL A 52 9.50 20.01 3.10
N SER A 53 10.55 20.00 3.94
CA SER A 53 11.90 19.65 3.48
C SER A 53 11.90 18.25 2.87
N THR A 54 12.24 18.15 1.60
CA THR A 54 12.18 16.90 0.83
C THR A 54 13.36 16.82 -0.14
N TRP A 55 14.11 15.72 -0.10
CA TRP A 55 15.16 15.41 -1.06
C TRP A 55 14.60 14.61 -2.23
N HIS A 56 14.81 15.11 -3.44
CA HIS A 56 14.48 14.38 -4.66
C HIS A 56 15.56 13.35 -4.97
N ARG A 57 15.47 12.16 -4.36
CA ARG A 57 16.45 11.08 -4.44
C ARG A 57 15.78 9.72 -4.20
N PHE A 58 16.42 8.65 -4.65
CA PHE A 58 16.14 7.32 -4.12
C PHE A 58 16.74 7.19 -2.72
N PHE A 59 16.00 6.54 -1.82
CA PHE A 59 16.50 6.20 -0.49
C PHE A 59 17.36 4.94 -0.57
N ASN A 60 18.59 5.01 -0.08
CA ASN A 60 19.54 3.89 0.01
C ASN A 60 20.64 4.22 1.03
N ALA A 61 21.64 3.34 1.21
CA ALA A 61 22.73 3.54 2.16
C ALA A 61 23.51 4.85 1.93
N ALA A 62 23.77 5.23 0.67
CA ALA A 62 24.47 6.47 0.35
C ALA A 62 23.63 7.71 0.73
N CYS A 63 22.33 7.73 0.41
CA CYS A 63 21.43 8.79 0.85
C CYS A 63 21.41 8.90 2.39
N CYS A 64 21.40 7.78 3.11
CA CYS A 64 21.40 7.77 4.57
C CYS A 64 22.71 8.33 5.17
N ALA A 65 23.85 8.06 4.53
CA ALA A 65 25.13 8.63 4.93
C ALA A 65 25.12 10.16 4.82
N ASP A 66 24.59 10.69 3.72
CA ASP A 66 24.43 12.14 3.51
C ASP A 66 23.49 12.76 4.56
N ILE A 67 22.32 12.15 4.78
CA ILE A 67 21.36 12.63 5.81
C ILE A 67 22.04 12.66 7.18
N ARG A 68 22.75 11.60 7.54
CA ARG A 68 23.41 11.52 8.84
C ARG A 68 24.50 12.57 9.01
N ALA A 69 25.26 12.86 7.95
CA ALA A 69 26.29 13.89 7.97
C ALA A 69 25.71 15.31 8.10
N GLU A 70 24.58 15.60 7.45
CA GLU A 70 23.98 16.94 7.43
C GLU A 70 23.03 17.18 8.62
N HIS A 71 22.29 16.16 9.05
CA HIS A 71 21.18 16.30 9.98
C HIS A 71 21.31 15.47 11.26
N GLY A 72 22.30 14.58 11.35
CA GLY A 72 22.47 13.67 12.49
C GLY A 72 21.59 12.43 12.41
N PRO A 73 21.52 11.62 13.50
CA PRO A 73 20.69 10.43 13.54
C PRO A 73 19.19 10.76 13.53
N ALA A 74 18.38 9.87 12.98
CA ALA A 74 16.93 9.98 12.95
C ALA A 74 16.29 9.29 14.17
N LYS A 75 15.48 10.04 14.92
CA LYS A 75 14.68 9.50 16.03
C LYS A 75 13.58 8.60 15.51
N ILE A 76 12.96 9.00 14.40
CA ILE A 76 11.92 8.24 13.70
C ILE A 76 12.30 8.12 12.24
N ILE A 77 12.19 6.91 11.70
CA ILE A 77 12.18 6.66 10.26
C ILE A 77 10.84 6.02 9.92
N THR A 78 10.19 6.43 8.85
CA THR A 78 8.95 5.81 8.37
C THR A 78 9.03 5.36 6.92
N ALA A 79 8.28 4.31 6.60
CA ALA A 79 8.09 3.83 5.24
C ALA A 79 6.66 3.30 5.13
N ALA A 80 5.73 4.13 4.67
CA ALA A 80 4.34 3.75 4.43
C ALA A 80 4.10 3.63 2.92
N GLY A 81 3.61 2.48 2.46
CA GLY A 81 3.28 2.27 1.05
C GLY A 81 4.49 2.22 0.10
N VAL A 82 5.73 2.17 0.61
CA VAL A 82 6.95 2.18 -0.23
C VAL A 82 7.81 0.93 -0.07
N PHE A 83 7.75 0.25 1.07
CA PHE A 83 8.75 -0.77 1.44
C PHE A 83 8.69 -2.06 0.57
N PHE A 84 7.60 -2.23 -0.17
CA PHE A 84 7.40 -3.29 -1.15
C PHE A 84 7.76 -2.89 -2.59
N HIS A 85 8.18 -1.63 -2.81
CA HIS A 85 8.65 -1.09 -4.10
C HIS A 85 10.18 -1.06 -4.23
N LEU A 86 10.92 -1.36 -3.15
CA LEU A 86 12.36 -1.11 -3.06
C LEU A 86 13.18 -2.17 -3.80
N GLU A 87 13.84 -1.78 -4.90
CA GLU A 87 14.72 -2.66 -5.68
C GLU A 87 16.02 -2.99 -4.92
N GLU A 88 16.69 -1.99 -4.33
CA GLU A 88 17.92 -2.16 -3.54
C GLU A 88 17.63 -2.45 -2.06
N LEU A 89 16.74 -3.42 -1.78
CA LEU A 89 16.18 -3.67 -0.45
C LEU A 89 17.23 -3.77 0.68
N HIS A 90 18.35 -4.47 0.45
CA HIS A 90 19.41 -4.58 1.45
C HIS A 90 20.14 -3.26 1.71
N SER A 91 20.39 -2.45 0.68
CA SER A 91 21.01 -1.12 0.81
C SER A 91 20.09 -0.15 1.56
N VAL A 92 18.77 -0.26 1.36
CA VAL A 92 17.78 0.51 2.12
C VAL A 92 17.80 0.14 3.59
N VAL A 93 17.77 -1.16 3.92
CA VAL A 93 17.74 -1.61 5.32
C VAL A 93 19.06 -1.30 6.03
N GLU A 94 20.20 -1.43 5.35
CA GLU A 94 21.50 -0.96 5.86
C GLU A 94 21.48 0.55 6.13
N GLY A 95 20.92 1.32 5.19
CA GLY A 95 20.71 2.76 5.34
C GLY A 95 19.89 3.11 6.58
N ILE A 96 18.73 2.48 6.76
CA ILE A 96 17.86 2.61 7.95
C ILE A 96 18.65 2.31 9.21
N ALA A 97 19.33 1.16 9.27
CA ALA A 97 20.12 0.74 10.42
C ALA A 97 21.27 1.72 10.74
N SER A 98 21.85 2.37 9.74
CA SER A 98 22.94 3.34 9.91
C SER A 98 22.47 4.73 10.37
N LEU A 99 21.27 5.13 9.93
CA LEU A 99 20.69 6.46 10.17
C LEU A 99 19.92 6.53 11.50
N LEU A 100 19.32 5.42 11.93
CA LEU A 100 18.49 5.37 13.13
C LEU A 100 19.27 5.78 14.40
N ASP A 101 18.64 6.53 15.30
CA ASP A 101 19.21 6.81 16.62
C ASP A 101 19.36 5.51 17.47
N GLN A 102 20.12 5.55 18.57
CA GLN A 102 20.30 4.41 19.47
C GLN A 102 18.97 3.92 20.05
N ASP A 103 18.09 4.83 20.43
CA ASP A 103 16.73 4.55 20.93
C ASP A 103 15.64 4.92 19.91
N GLY A 104 16.03 5.04 18.65
CA GLY A 104 15.16 5.39 17.53
C GLY A 104 14.23 4.25 17.12
N VAL A 105 13.17 4.60 16.41
CA VAL A 105 12.16 3.66 15.92
C VAL A 105 11.97 3.83 14.41
N PHE A 106 12.09 2.73 13.69
CA PHE A 106 11.65 2.61 12.31
C PHE A 106 10.24 2.03 12.30
N VAL A 107 9.29 2.70 11.63
CA VAL A 107 7.92 2.19 11.45
C VAL A 107 7.69 1.92 9.97
N VAL A 108 7.39 0.66 9.66
CA VAL A 108 7.10 0.22 8.30
C VAL A 108 5.66 -0.22 8.19
N GLN A 109 4.95 0.34 7.21
CA GLN A 109 3.66 -0.16 6.76
C GLN A 109 3.83 -0.75 5.36
N ALA A 110 3.47 -2.02 5.22
CA ALA A 110 3.63 -2.78 3.98
C ALA A 110 2.45 -3.71 3.72
N ILE A 111 2.28 -4.16 2.47
CA ILE A 111 1.26 -5.15 2.12
C ILE A 111 1.49 -6.42 2.93
N TYR A 112 0.43 -6.85 3.63
CA TYR A 112 0.45 -8.09 4.38
C TYR A 112 0.07 -9.27 3.48
N LEU A 113 1.02 -10.18 3.24
CA LEU A 113 0.83 -11.36 2.40
C LEU A 113 -0.33 -12.23 2.90
N GLY A 114 -0.49 -12.34 4.22
CA GLY A 114 -1.61 -13.08 4.80
C GLY A 114 -2.97 -12.51 4.38
N GLY A 115 -3.13 -11.19 4.44
CA GLY A 115 -4.35 -10.50 3.99
C GLY A 115 -4.60 -10.70 2.49
N MET A 116 -3.54 -10.68 1.69
CA MET A 116 -3.63 -10.96 0.25
C MET A 116 -4.18 -12.37 -0.02
N VAL A 117 -3.67 -13.36 0.70
CA VAL A 117 -4.11 -14.77 0.58
C VAL A 117 -5.56 -14.93 1.04
N GLU A 118 -5.90 -14.40 2.20
CA GLU A 118 -7.24 -14.54 2.79
C GLU A 118 -8.33 -13.88 1.96
N ASN A 119 -8.03 -12.72 1.38
CA ASN A 119 -8.98 -11.95 0.57
C ASN A 119 -8.93 -12.33 -0.91
N THR A 120 -8.11 -13.30 -1.32
CA THR A 120 -7.85 -13.59 -2.75
C THR A 120 -7.46 -12.33 -3.55
N ALA A 121 -6.76 -11.38 -2.91
CA ALA A 121 -6.43 -10.06 -3.47
C ALA A 121 -5.22 -10.12 -4.42
N PHE A 122 -5.29 -11.00 -5.43
CA PHE A 122 -4.21 -11.23 -6.40
C PHE A 122 -3.93 -10.01 -7.28
N ASP A 123 -4.89 -9.09 -7.36
CA ASP A 123 -4.76 -7.85 -8.11
C ASP A 123 -3.72 -6.89 -7.48
N GLN A 124 -3.31 -7.15 -6.24
CA GLN A 124 -2.12 -6.55 -5.63
C GLN A 124 -0.82 -6.96 -6.32
N VAL A 125 -0.82 -7.97 -7.19
CA VAL A 125 0.38 -8.42 -7.91
C VAL A 125 0.56 -7.62 -9.20
N TYR A 126 1.47 -6.64 -9.18
CA TYR A 126 1.88 -5.87 -10.35
C TYR A 126 3.34 -5.41 -10.23
N HIS A 127 3.90 -4.90 -11.33
CA HIS A 127 5.33 -4.64 -11.48
C HIS A 127 5.97 -3.76 -10.40
N GLU A 128 5.22 -2.81 -9.83
CA GLU A 128 5.74 -1.97 -8.75
C GLU A 128 5.85 -2.74 -7.43
N HIS A 129 5.01 -3.75 -7.18
CA HIS A 129 5.04 -4.56 -5.95
C HIS A 129 6.02 -5.73 -6.09
N LEU A 130 7.25 -5.51 -5.65
CA LEU A 130 8.33 -6.49 -5.71
C LEU A 130 8.25 -7.50 -4.56
N CYS A 131 7.69 -7.11 -3.41
CA CYS A 131 7.63 -7.92 -2.19
C CYS A 131 6.26 -7.89 -1.54
N TYR A 132 5.90 -9.00 -0.88
CA TYR A 132 4.67 -9.15 -0.10
C TYR A 132 5.08 -9.76 1.25
N TYR A 133 4.81 -9.06 2.35
CA TYR A 133 5.45 -9.38 3.63
C TYR A 133 4.54 -10.20 4.55
N THR A 134 5.12 -11.24 5.13
CA THR A 134 4.70 -11.76 6.43
C THR A 134 5.56 -11.07 7.49
N LEU A 135 5.13 -11.04 8.74
CA LEU A 135 5.98 -10.68 9.86
C LEU A 135 7.23 -11.56 9.88
N LYS A 136 7.10 -12.88 9.64
CA LYS A 136 8.25 -13.78 9.53
C LYS A 136 9.28 -13.33 8.48
N SER A 137 8.86 -13.02 7.26
CA SER A 137 9.78 -12.61 6.19
C SER A 137 10.36 -11.21 6.43
N LEU A 138 9.57 -10.28 6.97
CA LEU A 138 10.02 -8.95 7.34
C LEU A 138 11.05 -8.99 8.48
N SER A 139 10.77 -9.74 9.56
CA SER A 139 11.72 -9.95 10.66
C SER A 139 13.02 -10.57 10.17
N ALA A 140 12.95 -11.60 9.32
CA ALA A 140 14.14 -12.26 8.78
C ALA A 140 15.03 -11.34 7.93
N LEU A 141 14.45 -10.34 7.25
CA LEU A 141 15.20 -9.31 6.54
C LEU A 141 15.87 -8.34 7.53
N LEU A 142 15.10 -7.80 8.47
CA LEU A 142 15.54 -6.78 9.42
C LEU A 142 16.64 -7.30 10.36
N GLU A 143 16.51 -8.53 10.85
CA GLU A 143 17.47 -9.16 11.77
C GLU A 143 18.88 -9.31 11.17
N ARG A 144 18.98 -9.49 9.84
CA ARG A 144 20.27 -9.56 9.12
C ARG A 144 21.06 -8.25 9.19
N HIS A 145 20.39 -7.15 9.52
CA HIS A 145 20.96 -5.81 9.63
C HIS A 145 20.97 -5.28 11.07
N GLY A 146 20.81 -6.16 12.06
CA GLY A 146 20.83 -5.79 13.48
C GLY A 146 19.61 -5.03 13.95
N LEU A 147 18.49 -5.13 13.24
CA LEU A 147 17.20 -4.56 13.59
C LEU A 147 16.26 -5.65 14.14
N GLU A 148 15.30 -5.26 14.97
CA GLU A 148 14.36 -6.17 15.64
C GLU A 148 12.97 -5.53 15.71
N VAL A 149 11.95 -6.28 15.27
CA VAL A 149 10.54 -5.89 15.40
C VAL A 149 10.12 -6.09 16.85
N PHE A 150 9.65 -5.04 17.51
CA PHE A 150 9.19 -5.12 18.91
C PHE A 150 7.67 -5.01 19.05
N GLU A 151 6.97 -4.48 18.04
CA GLU A 151 5.51 -4.39 17.99
C GLU A 151 5.05 -4.56 16.54
N ALA A 152 3.96 -5.29 16.33
CA ALA A 152 3.37 -5.49 15.01
C ALA A 152 1.84 -5.51 15.10
N SER A 153 1.17 -4.88 14.15
CA SER A 153 -0.29 -4.87 14.06
C SER A 153 -0.75 -4.99 12.61
N LEU A 154 -2.03 -5.30 12.43
CA LEU A 154 -2.68 -5.22 11.13
C LEU A 154 -3.53 -3.96 11.08
N VAL A 155 -3.40 -3.21 9.99
CA VAL A 155 -4.22 -2.02 9.73
C VAL A 155 -5.03 -2.23 8.45
N ASP A 156 -6.26 -1.71 8.44
CA ASP A 156 -7.20 -1.82 7.32
C ASP A 156 -6.89 -0.81 6.20
N ILE A 157 -5.63 -0.83 5.75
CA ILE A 157 -5.12 -0.03 4.65
C ILE A 157 -4.73 -0.98 3.53
N HIS A 158 -5.05 -0.62 2.28
CA HIS A 158 -4.79 -1.43 1.09
C HIS A 158 -5.34 -2.87 1.17
N GLY A 159 -6.47 -3.09 1.84
CA GLY A 159 -7.07 -4.42 1.97
C GLY A 159 -6.36 -5.34 2.98
N GLY A 160 -5.57 -4.75 3.87
CA GLY A 160 -4.81 -5.44 4.91
C GLY A 160 -3.33 -5.17 4.77
N SER A 161 -2.78 -4.38 5.70
CA SER A 161 -1.36 -4.08 5.76
C SER A 161 -0.79 -4.47 7.12
N ILE A 162 0.47 -4.86 7.13
CA ILE A 162 1.24 -5.00 8.36
C ILE A 162 1.84 -3.63 8.70
N GLU A 163 1.68 -3.20 9.93
CA GLU A 163 2.45 -2.10 10.51
C GLU A 163 3.39 -2.69 11.57
N ALA A 164 4.70 -2.56 11.34
CA ALA A 164 5.72 -3.09 12.24
C ALA A 164 6.59 -1.96 12.76
N HIS A 165 6.80 -1.96 14.08
CA HIS A 165 7.68 -1.06 14.77
C HIS A 165 8.99 -1.77 15.09
N VAL A 166 10.07 -1.17 14.63
CA VAL A 166 11.38 -1.78 14.56
C VAL A 166 12.36 -0.88 15.29
N THR A 167 13.27 -1.48 16.05
CA THR A 167 14.40 -0.76 16.65
C THR A 167 15.67 -1.56 16.46
N ARG A 168 16.78 -1.09 17.03
CA ARG A 168 18.02 -1.87 17.07
C ARG A 168 17.83 -3.08 17.99
N LYS A 169 18.40 -4.22 17.59
CA LYS A 169 18.28 -5.47 18.34
C LYS A 169 18.67 -5.29 19.81
N GLY A 170 17.82 -5.76 20.72
CA GLY A 170 18.05 -5.69 22.16
C GLY A 170 17.78 -4.33 22.82
N VAL A 171 17.36 -3.30 22.08
CA VAL A 171 17.04 -1.97 22.66
C VAL A 171 15.65 -1.94 23.29
N ARG A 172 14.65 -2.56 22.65
CA ARG A 172 13.29 -2.69 23.19
C ARG A 172 12.89 -4.16 23.30
N PRO A 173 12.15 -4.56 24.35
CA PRO A 173 11.68 -5.93 24.48
C PRO A 173 10.64 -6.23 23.41
N VAL A 174 10.72 -7.42 22.81
CA VAL A 174 9.71 -7.90 21.86
C VAL A 174 8.38 -8.11 22.58
N GLY A 175 7.36 -7.39 22.14
CA GLY A 175 6.01 -7.41 22.71
C GLY A 175 5.20 -8.65 22.34
N ASP A 176 4.06 -8.83 23.01
CA ASP A 176 3.15 -9.97 22.77
C ASP A 176 2.49 -9.92 21.40
N SER A 177 2.33 -8.73 20.80
CA SER A 177 1.74 -8.57 19.47
C SER A 177 2.55 -9.27 18.38
N VAL A 178 3.89 -9.22 18.47
CA VAL A 178 4.81 -9.93 17.56
C VAL A 178 4.64 -11.44 17.70
N ARG A 179 4.65 -11.95 18.94
CA ARG A 179 4.47 -13.40 19.22
C ARG A 179 3.10 -13.90 18.75
N ALA A 180 2.05 -13.14 19.02
CA ALA A 180 0.69 -13.47 18.62
C ALA A 180 0.55 -13.53 17.10
N MET A 181 1.09 -12.54 16.38
CA MET A 181 1.05 -12.51 14.92
C MET A 181 1.86 -13.68 14.32
N GLN A 182 3.07 -13.96 14.81
CA GLN A 182 3.86 -15.12 14.36
C GLN A 182 3.11 -16.44 14.56
N ALA A 183 2.46 -16.62 15.71
CA ALA A 183 1.64 -17.81 15.97
C ALA A 183 0.44 -17.91 15.01
N GLN A 184 -0.19 -16.78 14.67
CA GLN A 184 -1.26 -16.75 13.67
C GLN A 184 -0.75 -17.10 12.26
N GLU A 185 0.41 -16.60 11.85
CA GLU A 185 1.00 -16.92 10.54
C GLU A 185 1.29 -18.42 10.39
N ILE A 186 1.79 -19.04 11.47
CA ILE A 186 2.02 -20.48 11.53
C ILE A 186 0.69 -21.23 11.46
N ALA A 187 -0.30 -20.84 12.28
CA ALA A 187 -1.60 -21.50 12.33
C ALA A 187 -2.36 -21.43 11.00
N LYS A 188 -2.20 -20.33 10.26
CA LYS A 188 -2.77 -20.12 8.92
C LYS A 188 -1.94 -20.74 7.79
N GLY A 189 -0.78 -21.31 8.10
CA GLY A 189 0.07 -21.96 7.11
C GLY A 189 0.71 -20.99 6.10
N PHE A 190 0.93 -19.72 6.44
CA PHE A 190 1.58 -18.77 5.53
C PHE A 190 3.06 -19.11 5.25
N GLY A 191 3.64 -20.06 5.99
CA GLY A 191 4.95 -20.64 5.67
C GLY A 191 4.93 -21.78 4.65
N GLU A 192 3.75 -22.27 4.26
CA GLU A 192 3.59 -23.54 3.55
C GLU A 192 3.18 -23.34 2.09
N ILE A 193 3.82 -24.09 1.17
CA ILE A 193 3.56 -23.95 -0.28
C ILE A 193 2.11 -24.27 -0.68
N GLU A 194 1.45 -25.19 0.05
CA GLU A 194 0.06 -25.57 -0.24
C GLU A 194 -0.92 -24.42 -0.06
N THR A 195 -0.67 -23.52 0.89
CA THR A 195 -1.47 -22.30 1.09
C THR A 195 -1.50 -21.45 -0.19
N TYR A 196 -0.35 -21.34 -0.86
CA TYR A 196 -0.23 -20.56 -2.09
C TYR A 196 -0.79 -21.29 -3.32
N ARG A 197 -0.76 -22.63 -3.33
CA ARG A 197 -1.47 -23.44 -4.35
C ARG A 197 -2.98 -23.26 -4.23
N HIS A 198 -3.51 -23.26 -3.01
CA HIS A 198 -4.93 -22.96 -2.77
C HIS A 198 -5.29 -21.53 -3.17
N PHE A 199 -4.46 -20.55 -2.83
CA PHE A 199 -4.64 -19.16 -3.30
C PHE A 199 -4.72 -19.08 -4.83
N ALA A 200 -3.81 -19.74 -5.55
CA ALA A 200 -3.83 -19.77 -7.02
C ALA A 200 -5.14 -20.38 -7.57
N ASN A 201 -5.65 -21.45 -6.97
CA ASN A 201 -6.94 -22.04 -7.35
C ASN A 201 -8.10 -21.05 -7.09
N ASN A 202 -8.11 -20.39 -5.93
CA ASN A 202 -9.13 -19.38 -5.61
C ASN A 202 -9.16 -18.24 -6.64
N VAL A 203 -8.00 -17.83 -7.16
CA VAL A 203 -7.91 -16.82 -8.23
C VAL A 203 -8.54 -17.32 -9.54
N LEU A 204 -8.32 -18.58 -9.91
CA LEU A 204 -8.94 -19.17 -11.11
C LEU A 204 -10.45 -19.33 -10.95
N ASP A 205 -10.91 -19.69 -9.76
CA ASP A 205 -12.33 -19.77 -9.45
C ASP A 205 -12.98 -18.39 -9.45
N LEU A 206 -12.29 -17.38 -8.91
CA LEU A 206 -12.70 -15.98 -8.97
C LEU A 206 -12.85 -15.51 -10.41
N ARG A 207 -11.84 -15.78 -11.28
CA ARG A 207 -11.92 -15.47 -12.71
C ARG A 207 -13.20 -16.02 -13.33
N THR A 208 -13.45 -17.31 -13.11
CA THR A 208 -14.59 -18.02 -13.70
C THR A 208 -15.91 -17.40 -13.27
N ARG A 209 -16.08 -17.14 -11.96
CA ARG A 209 -17.30 -16.53 -11.41
C ARG A 209 -17.50 -15.09 -11.89
N LEU A 210 -16.45 -14.28 -11.87
CA LEU A 210 -16.55 -12.86 -12.23
C LEU A 210 -16.83 -12.67 -13.72
N VAL A 211 -16.14 -13.41 -14.61
CA VAL A 211 -16.40 -13.34 -16.04
C VAL A 211 -17.82 -13.80 -16.36
N ALA A 212 -18.28 -14.93 -15.81
CA ALA A 212 -19.64 -15.41 -16.01
C ALA A 212 -20.70 -14.41 -15.53
N LEU A 213 -20.45 -13.73 -14.39
CA LEU A 213 -21.33 -12.67 -13.90
C LEU A 213 -21.42 -11.51 -14.89
N LEU A 214 -20.28 -10.99 -15.37
CA LEU A 214 -20.24 -9.89 -16.34
C LEU A 214 -20.90 -10.25 -17.67
N GLU A 215 -20.70 -11.48 -18.15
CA GLU A 215 -21.41 -12.00 -19.33
C GLU A 215 -22.92 -12.04 -19.12
N GLY A 216 -23.37 -12.34 -17.90
CA GLY A 216 -24.78 -12.26 -17.51
C GLY A 216 -25.37 -10.86 -17.71
N TYR A 217 -24.67 -9.80 -17.27
CA TYR A 217 -25.09 -8.42 -17.52
C TYR A 217 -25.16 -8.10 -19.01
N ARG A 218 -24.10 -8.44 -19.76
CA ARG A 218 -24.05 -8.24 -21.21
C ARG A 218 -25.22 -8.92 -21.92
N ASN A 219 -25.49 -10.18 -21.60
CA ASN A 219 -26.56 -10.96 -22.22
C ASN A 219 -27.96 -10.42 -21.87
N ALA A 220 -28.11 -9.78 -20.71
CA ALA A 220 -29.31 -9.08 -20.31
C ALA A 220 -29.45 -7.66 -20.89
N GLY A 221 -28.48 -7.21 -21.71
CA GLY A 221 -28.46 -5.85 -22.24
C GLY A 221 -28.17 -4.77 -21.19
N LYS A 222 -27.61 -5.15 -20.04
CA LYS A 222 -27.26 -4.25 -18.94
C LYS A 222 -25.82 -3.74 -19.08
N SER A 223 -25.61 -2.50 -18.66
CA SER A 223 -24.33 -1.80 -18.66
C SER A 223 -23.52 -2.06 -17.39
N VAL A 224 -22.20 -2.19 -17.54
CA VAL A 224 -21.26 -2.36 -16.42
C VAL A 224 -20.05 -1.45 -16.63
N TRP A 225 -19.80 -0.54 -15.69
CA TRP A 225 -18.61 0.32 -15.71
C TRP A 225 -17.67 -0.03 -14.55
N ALA A 226 -16.38 0.23 -14.71
CA ALA A 226 -15.43 0.13 -13.61
C ALA A 226 -15.53 1.36 -12.70
N TYR A 227 -15.57 1.14 -11.38
CA TYR A 227 -15.49 2.19 -10.39
C TYR A 227 -14.04 2.37 -9.93
N GLY A 228 -13.43 3.48 -10.36
CA GLY A 228 -12.02 3.80 -10.17
C GLY A 228 -11.12 3.13 -11.19
N ALA A 229 -9.92 3.70 -11.40
CA ALA A 229 -8.89 3.12 -12.26
C ALA A 229 -7.55 2.95 -11.51
N PRO A 230 -7.49 2.15 -10.43
CA PRO A 230 -6.24 1.91 -9.69
C PRO A 230 -5.30 0.97 -10.45
N ALA A 231 -4.00 0.97 -10.10
CA ALA A 231 -3.00 0.06 -10.69
C ALA A 231 -3.42 -1.41 -10.59
N LYS A 232 -3.87 -1.85 -9.40
CA LYS A 232 -4.40 -3.21 -9.18
C LYS A 232 -5.57 -3.59 -10.10
N GLY A 233 -6.42 -2.62 -10.44
CA GLY A 233 -7.52 -2.83 -11.37
C GLY A 233 -7.04 -3.28 -12.75
N ALA A 234 -5.88 -2.78 -13.20
CA ALA A 234 -5.26 -3.24 -14.43
C ALA A 234 -4.84 -4.71 -14.36
N THR A 235 -4.27 -5.17 -13.24
CA THR A 235 -3.93 -6.59 -13.04
C THR A 235 -5.16 -7.47 -13.15
N LEU A 236 -6.24 -7.13 -12.44
CA LEU A 236 -7.48 -7.92 -12.47
C LEU A 236 -8.03 -8.05 -13.89
N LEU A 237 -8.21 -6.91 -14.56
CA LEU A 237 -8.82 -6.86 -15.89
C LEU A 237 -7.97 -7.61 -16.93
N ASN A 238 -6.64 -7.37 -16.96
CA ASN A 238 -5.76 -8.04 -17.91
C ASN A 238 -5.63 -9.54 -17.63
N SER A 239 -5.51 -9.95 -16.37
CA SER A 239 -5.34 -11.36 -16.00
C SER A 239 -6.58 -12.19 -16.35
N PHE A 240 -7.76 -11.57 -16.25
CA PHE A 240 -9.02 -12.25 -16.54
C PHE A 240 -9.50 -12.09 -17.97
N GLY A 241 -8.88 -11.20 -18.75
CA GLY A 241 -9.28 -10.89 -20.13
C GLY A 241 -10.58 -10.07 -20.20
N ILE A 242 -10.83 -9.19 -19.23
CA ILE A 242 -12.03 -8.36 -19.15
C ILE A 242 -11.79 -7.06 -19.90
N GLY A 243 -12.36 -6.95 -21.09
CA GLY A 243 -12.24 -5.79 -21.97
C GLY A 243 -13.51 -4.91 -22.05
N PRO A 244 -13.51 -3.93 -22.96
CA PRO A 244 -14.63 -2.99 -23.17
C PRO A 244 -15.97 -3.65 -23.54
N ASP A 245 -15.95 -4.91 -24.00
CA ASP A 245 -17.15 -5.68 -24.31
C ASP A 245 -17.92 -6.15 -23.08
N LEU A 246 -17.22 -6.27 -21.93
CA LEU A 246 -17.80 -6.62 -20.63
C LEU A 246 -17.89 -5.41 -19.70
N VAL A 247 -16.89 -4.53 -19.73
CA VAL A 247 -16.81 -3.34 -18.87
C VAL A 247 -16.54 -2.11 -19.73
N GLN A 248 -17.57 -1.32 -20.03
CA GLN A 248 -17.52 -0.38 -21.16
C GLN A 248 -16.56 0.81 -20.94
N LYS A 249 -16.45 1.28 -19.70
CA LYS A 249 -15.56 2.38 -19.30
C LYS A 249 -15.24 2.32 -17.81
N ALA A 250 -14.26 3.08 -17.37
CA ALA A 250 -13.97 3.34 -15.97
C ALA A 250 -14.31 4.79 -15.59
N VAL A 251 -14.82 5.02 -14.39
CA VAL A 251 -15.05 6.37 -13.85
C VAL A 251 -14.00 6.70 -12.80
N GLU A 252 -13.47 7.93 -12.82
CA GLU A 252 -12.34 8.34 -11.99
C GLU A 252 -12.48 9.81 -11.53
N LYS A 253 -12.04 10.09 -10.31
CA LYS A 253 -12.02 11.44 -9.73
C LYS A 253 -10.69 12.15 -9.96
N ASN A 254 -9.60 11.40 -10.11
CA ASN A 254 -8.30 11.97 -10.35
C ASN A 254 -8.22 12.55 -11.79
N PRO A 255 -8.15 13.89 -11.96
CA PRO A 255 -8.14 14.51 -13.28
C PRO A 255 -6.92 14.12 -14.13
N MET A 256 -5.83 13.65 -13.51
CA MET A 256 -4.65 13.17 -14.24
C MET A 256 -4.90 11.88 -15.02
N LYS A 257 -5.96 11.13 -14.68
CA LYS A 257 -6.31 9.86 -15.33
C LYS A 257 -7.44 10.00 -16.34
N VAL A 258 -8.29 11.01 -16.19
CA VAL A 258 -9.44 11.24 -17.08
C VAL A 258 -8.95 11.51 -18.52
N GLY A 259 -9.63 10.90 -19.49
CA GLY A 259 -9.27 10.97 -20.91
C GLY A 259 -8.18 9.99 -21.33
N LEU A 260 -7.62 9.20 -20.40
CA LEU A 260 -6.71 8.10 -20.69
C LEU A 260 -7.48 6.77 -20.80
N ALA A 261 -6.74 5.66 -20.84
CA ALA A 261 -7.31 4.31 -20.84
C ALA A 261 -6.52 3.39 -19.90
N ILE A 262 -7.18 2.39 -19.34
CA ILE A 262 -6.54 1.35 -18.52
C ILE A 262 -5.51 0.59 -19.41
N PRO A 263 -4.26 0.42 -18.95
CA PRO A 263 -3.22 -0.23 -19.75
C PRO A 263 -3.57 -1.69 -20.06
N GLY A 264 -3.20 -2.13 -21.28
CA GLY A 264 -3.48 -3.48 -21.78
C GLY A 264 -4.89 -3.64 -22.34
N VAL A 265 -5.92 -3.66 -21.48
CA VAL A 265 -7.33 -3.87 -21.88
C VAL A 265 -7.99 -2.66 -22.57
N ARG A 266 -7.37 -1.48 -22.50
CA ARG A 266 -7.81 -0.24 -23.19
C ARG A 266 -9.24 0.23 -22.88
N ILE A 267 -9.74 -0.07 -21.68
CA ILE A 267 -11.00 0.51 -21.18
C ILE A 267 -10.80 2.02 -20.96
N PRO A 268 -11.61 2.90 -21.57
CA PRO A 268 -11.47 4.34 -21.45
C PRO A 268 -11.78 4.82 -20.03
N ILE A 269 -11.07 5.86 -19.56
CA ILE A 269 -11.25 6.46 -18.25
C ILE A 269 -11.96 7.81 -18.41
N GLU A 270 -13.12 7.95 -17.81
CA GLU A 270 -13.95 9.16 -17.85
C GLU A 270 -14.10 9.78 -16.45
N ALA A 271 -14.48 11.04 -16.41
CA ALA A 271 -14.82 11.73 -15.17
C ALA A 271 -16.05 11.06 -14.53
N GLU A 272 -16.08 11.05 -13.20
CA GLU A 272 -17.16 10.47 -12.42
C GLU A 272 -18.42 11.38 -12.38
N GLU A 273 -19.05 11.61 -13.52
CA GLU A 273 -20.17 12.54 -13.70
C GLU A 273 -21.25 11.99 -14.63
N GLY A 274 -22.50 12.46 -14.45
CA GLY A 274 -23.60 12.19 -15.37
C GLY A 274 -24.31 10.85 -15.18
N ALA A 275 -24.53 10.14 -16.30
CA ALA A 275 -25.26 8.87 -16.34
C ALA A 275 -24.55 7.79 -15.50
N ARG A 276 -25.30 6.78 -15.04
CA ARG A 276 -24.78 5.68 -14.22
C ARG A 276 -25.13 4.34 -14.89
N PRO A 277 -24.27 3.32 -14.74
CA PRO A 277 -24.52 1.99 -15.30
C PRO A 277 -25.52 1.21 -14.43
N ASP A 278 -25.98 0.07 -14.94
CA ASP A 278 -26.77 -0.88 -14.14
C ASP A 278 -25.93 -1.48 -13.01
N ALA A 279 -24.63 -1.71 -13.24
CA ALA A 279 -23.70 -2.13 -12.21
C ALA A 279 -22.32 -1.47 -12.33
N TYR A 280 -21.67 -1.28 -11.19
CA TYR A 280 -20.26 -0.92 -11.12
C TYR A 280 -19.39 -2.11 -10.72
N LEU A 281 -18.36 -2.43 -11.49
CA LEU A 281 -17.25 -3.28 -11.06
C LEU A 281 -16.28 -2.46 -10.20
N VAL A 282 -16.21 -2.74 -8.91
CA VAL A 282 -15.42 -1.95 -7.96
C VAL A 282 -13.94 -2.35 -8.00
N LEU A 283 -13.16 -1.70 -8.86
CA LEU A 283 -11.70 -1.94 -8.93
C LEU A 283 -10.95 -1.33 -7.75
N ALA A 284 -11.49 -0.28 -7.14
CA ALA A 284 -10.98 0.33 -5.92
C ALA A 284 -11.63 -0.24 -4.65
N TRP A 285 -11.77 -1.58 -4.58
CA TRP A 285 -12.53 -2.31 -3.55
C TRP A 285 -12.07 -2.05 -2.11
N ASN A 286 -10.83 -1.62 -1.90
CA ASN A 286 -10.34 -1.22 -0.57
C ASN A 286 -11.05 0.03 0.00
N PHE A 287 -11.86 0.73 -0.81
CA PHE A 287 -12.71 1.84 -0.38
C PHE A 287 -14.21 1.48 -0.37
N ILE A 288 -14.55 0.19 -0.36
CA ILE A 288 -15.95 -0.26 -0.47
C ILE A 288 -16.86 0.35 0.60
N SER A 289 -16.39 0.49 1.84
CA SER A 289 -17.14 1.12 2.93
C SER A 289 -17.50 2.58 2.61
N GLU A 290 -16.59 3.33 2.00
CA GLU A 290 -16.84 4.71 1.56
C GLU A 290 -17.81 4.75 0.38
N PHE A 291 -17.67 3.83 -0.57
CA PHE A 291 -18.56 3.73 -1.73
C PHE A 291 -19.99 3.34 -1.31
N LEU A 292 -20.17 2.42 -0.36
CA LEU A 292 -21.49 2.08 0.18
C LEU A 292 -22.17 3.28 0.84
N LEU A 293 -21.40 4.16 1.49
CA LEU A 293 -21.93 5.39 2.08
C LEU A 293 -22.30 6.43 1.01
N LYS A 294 -21.43 6.59 0.01
CA LYS A 294 -21.59 7.57 -1.07
C LYS A 294 -22.72 7.18 -2.04
N GLU A 295 -22.88 5.89 -2.34
CA GLU A 295 -23.77 5.39 -3.38
C GLU A 295 -25.14 4.92 -2.89
N LYS A 296 -25.56 5.32 -1.69
CA LYS A 296 -26.86 4.92 -1.10
C LYS A 296 -28.04 5.14 -2.05
N ALA A 297 -28.10 6.30 -2.72
CA ALA A 297 -29.19 6.61 -3.64
C ALA A 297 -29.17 5.75 -4.90
N TYR A 298 -27.99 5.41 -5.42
CA TYR A 298 -27.81 4.53 -6.57
C TYR A 298 -28.24 3.10 -6.26
N LEU A 299 -27.81 2.59 -5.11
CA LEU A 299 -28.19 1.27 -4.61
C LEU A 299 -29.71 1.18 -4.36
N ALA A 300 -30.30 2.20 -3.74
CA ALA A 300 -31.74 2.26 -3.52
C ALA A 300 -32.54 2.34 -4.84
N GLY A 301 -31.94 2.87 -5.90
CA GLY A 301 -32.51 2.92 -7.25
C GLY A 301 -32.35 1.62 -8.05
N GLY A 302 -31.78 0.56 -7.46
CA GLY A 302 -31.56 -0.74 -8.13
C GLY A 302 -30.20 -0.89 -8.82
N GLY A 303 -29.30 0.08 -8.67
CA GLY A 303 -27.91 -0.04 -9.09
C GLY A 303 -27.14 -1.04 -8.22
N GLU A 304 -26.14 -1.70 -8.80
CA GLU A 304 -25.41 -2.78 -8.14
C GLU A 304 -23.91 -2.48 -8.06
N LEU A 305 -23.25 -2.95 -6.99
CA LEU A 305 -21.80 -2.93 -6.85
C LEU A 305 -21.29 -4.37 -6.90
N ILE A 306 -20.47 -4.67 -7.91
CA ILE A 306 -19.77 -5.94 -8.05
C ILE A 306 -18.41 -5.79 -7.39
N VAL A 307 -18.23 -6.45 -6.25
CA VAL A 307 -16.94 -6.53 -5.55
C VAL A 307 -16.29 -7.86 -5.95
N PRO A 308 -15.12 -7.83 -6.62
CA PRO A 308 -14.42 -9.04 -7.02
C PRO A 308 -13.87 -9.81 -5.81
#